data_AF-A0A8S2TFC3-F1
#
_entry.id   AF-A0A8S2TFC3-F1
#
_cell.length_a   1.000
_cell.length_b   1.000
_cell.length_c   1.000
_cell.angle_alpha   90.00
_cell.angle_beta   90.00
_cell.angle_gamma   90.00
#
_symmetry.space_group_name_H-M   'P 1'
#
loop_
_entity.id
_entity.type
_entity.pdbx_description
1 polymer ?
#
loop_
_entity_poly.entity_id
_entity_poly.type
_entity_poly.pdbx_seq_one_letter_code
_entity_poly.pdbx_strand_id
1 'polypeptide(L)'
;MDDDTFLRCLKSSMLSDLALQGIEAISKVYMVNPKADESKKRIQTSENGEIERIADWLLETDETSLKKVLSTKDVDSCRTFTNDVVEIFDVLGIEIV
;
A
#
# COMPACT_ATOMS: atom_id res chain seq x y z
N MET A 1 21.19 9.12 39.92
CA MET A 1 20.18 8.23 39.29
C MET A 1 20.07 8.67 37.83
N ASP A 2 21.10 8.52 36.98
CA ASP A 2 21.15 9.46 35.84
C ASP A 2 21.52 8.89 34.46
N ASP A 3 22.36 7.87 34.32
CA ASP A 3 22.75 7.43 32.95
C ASP A 3 22.05 6.14 32.46
N ASP A 4 21.91 5.12 33.31
CA ASP A 4 21.34 3.81 32.89
C ASP A 4 19.84 3.89 32.61
N THR A 5 19.10 4.69 33.38
CA THR A 5 17.68 4.94 33.14
C THR A 5 17.47 5.73 31.85
N PHE A 6 18.33 6.72 31.57
CA PHE A 6 18.32 7.48 30.33
C PHE A 6 18.60 6.58 29.12
N LEU A 7 19.64 5.75 29.18
CA LEU A 7 19.97 4.81 28.10
C LEU A 7 18.87 3.77 27.88
N ARG A 8 18.21 3.30 28.95
CA ARG A 8 17.06 2.39 28.84
C ARG A 8 15.85 3.07 28.18
N CYS A 9 15.57 4.33 28.52
CA CYS A 9 14.53 5.12 27.87
C CYS A 9 14.84 5.37 26.39
N LEU A 10 16.08 5.80 26.07
CA LEU A 10 16.52 6.03 24.70
C LEU A 10 16.42 4.76 23.86
N LYS A 11 16.88 3.62 24.38
CA LYS A 11 16.77 2.31 23.73
C LYS A 11 15.31 1.96 23.45
N SER A 12 14.43 2.16 24.43
CA SER A 12 13.01 1.81 24.29
C SER A 12 12.32 2.65 23.21
N SER A 13 12.55 3.97 23.20
CA SER A 13 11.97 4.85 22.18
C SER A 13 12.54 4.55 20.80
N MET A 14 13.86 4.32 20.69
CA MET A 14 14.48 3.97 19.41
C MET A 14 13.95 2.65 18.83
N LEU A 15 13.62 1.66 19.67
CA LEU A 15 13.10 0.37 19.20
C LEU A 15 11.62 0.42 18.83
N SER A 16 10.86 1.34 19.44
CA SER A 16 9.40 1.36 19.34
C SER A 16 8.90 2.38 18.33
N ASP A 17 9.52 3.58 18.28
CA ASP A 17 8.97 4.73 17.57
C ASP A 17 9.79 5.12 16.34
N LEU A 18 10.96 4.51 16.12
CA LEU A 18 11.80 4.84 14.97
C LEU A 18 11.37 4.06 13.72
N ALA A 19 10.58 4.69 12.85
CA ALA A 19 10.30 4.17 11.52
C ALA A 19 11.51 4.39 10.59
N LEU A 20 12.15 3.31 10.15
CA LEU A 20 13.28 3.37 9.21
C LEU A 20 12.81 3.71 7.79
N GLN A 21 11.76 3.05 7.32
CA GLN A 21 11.13 3.28 6.03
C GLN A 21 9.75 2.63 6.02
N GLY A 22 8.78 3.27 5.38
CA GLY A 22 7.43 2.74 5.21
C GLY A 22 6.37 3.73 5.67
N ILE A 23 5.12 3.27 5.65
CA ILE A 23 3.97 4.02 6.12
C ILE A 23 3.55 3.38 7.43
N GLU A 24 3.68 4.11 8.55
CA GLU A 24 3.40 3.60 9.90
C GLU A 24 1.97 3.04 10.07
N ALA A 25 1.01 3.54 9.29
CA ALA A 25 -0.37 3.07 9.32
C ALA A 25 -0.55 1.68 8.68
N ILE A 26 0.43 1.18 7.91
CA ILE A 26 0.41 -0.11 7.24
C ILE A 26 1.37 -1.04 7.96
N SER A 27 0.84 -2.06 8.64
CA SER A 27 1.63 -3.02 9.41
C SER A 27 2.23 -4.10 8.52
N LYS A 28 1.51 -4.51 7.47
CA LYS A 28 1.91 -5.64 6.63
C LYS A 28 1.49 -5.51 5.18
N VAL A 29 2.37 -5.97 4.30
CA VAL A 29 2.20 -5.98 2.85
C VAL A 29 2.53 -7.38 2.32
N TYR A 30 1.69 -7.88 1.42
CA TYR A 30 1.85 -9.16 0.73
C TYR A 30 2.02 -8.91 -0.76
N MET A 31 2.92 -9.69 -1.36
CA MET A 31 3.14 -9.67 -2.80
C MET A 31 2.38 -10.84 -3.43
N VAL A 32 1.38 -10.52 -4.25
CA VAL A 32 0.44 -11.48 -4.83
C VAL A 32 0.61 -11.51 -6.33
N ASN A 33 0.76 -12.71 -6.90
CA ASN A 33 0.71 -12.92 -8.34
C ASN A 33 -0.64 -13.55 -8.72
N PRO A 34 -1.52 -12.83 -9.44
CA PRO A 34 -2.85 -13.30 -9.82
C PRO A 34 -2.75 -14.28 -11.01
N LYS A 35 -2.11 -15.43 -10.83
CA LYS A 35 -2.00 -16.44 -11.88
C LYS A 35 -3.35 -17.06 -12.24
N ALA A 36 -4.14 -17.37 -11.21
CA ALA A 36 -5.43 -18.06 -11.34
C ALA A 36 -6.63 -17.10 -11.44
N ASP A 37 -6.49 -15.88 -10.93
CA ASP A 37 -7.57 -14.90 -10.89
C ASP A 37 -7.49 -13.96 -12.11
N GLU A 38 -8.29 -14.26 -13.13
CA GLU A 38 -8.36 -13.46 -14.35
C GLU A 38 -8.87 -12.03 -14.10
N SER A 39 -9.59 -11.78 -13.00
CA SER A 39 -10.16 -10.47 -12.69
C SER A 39 -9.11 -9.44 -12.25
N LYS A 40 -8.00 -9.89 -11.69
CA LYS A 40 -6.89 -9.05 -11.20
C LYS A 40 -5.77 -8.85 -12.22
N LYS A 41 -5.90 -9.41 -13.43
CA LYS A 41 -4.90 -9.27 -14.49
C LYS A 41 -5.07 -7.94 -15.20
N ARG A 42 -3.95 -7.29 -15.54
CA ARG A 42 -3.96 -6.09 -16.38
C ARG A 42 -4.38 -6.50 -17.79
N ILE A 43 -5.38 -5.83 -18.33
CA ILE A 43 -5.78 -5.98 -19.72
C ILE A 43 -4.98 -4.98 -20.56
N GLN A 44 -4.30 -5.47 -21.60
CA GLN A 44 -3.57 -4.64 -22.55
C GLN A 44 -3.95 -5.03 -23.97
N THR A 45 -4.17 -4.04 -24.83
CA THR A 45 -4.34 -4.27 -26.27
C THR A 45 -2.97 -4.31 -26.92
N SER A 46 -2.67 -5.41 -27.60
CA SER A 46 -1.46 -5.59 -28.40
C SER A 46 -1.50 -4.70 -29.65
N GLU A 47 -0.35 -4.43 -30.27
CA GLU A 47 -0.27 -3.60 -31.50
C GLU A 47 -1.08 -4.21 -32.65
N ASN A 48 -1.30 -5.52 -32.62
CA ASN A 48 -2.11 -6.27 -33.58
C ASN A 48 -3.62 -6.23 -33.29
N GLY A 49 -4.06 -5.53 -32.24
CA GLY A 49 -5.47 -5.45 -31.83
C GLY A 49 -5.96 -6.60 -30.95
N GLU A 50 -5.08 -7.52 -30.56
CA GLU A 50 -5.43 -8.63 -29.66
C GLU A 50 -5.52 -8.15 -28.20
N ILE A 51 -6.44 -8.74 -27.42
CA ILE A 51 -6.62 -8.44 -26.00
C ILE A 51 -5.80 -9.43 -25.18
N GLU A 52 -4.72 -8.94 -24.57
CA GLU A 52 -3.84 -9.72 -23.72
C GLU A 52 -4.14 -9.47 -22.23
N ARG A 53 -4.06 -10.55 -21.43
CA ARG A 53 -4.19 -10.49 -19.96
C ARG A 53 -2.85 -10.79 -19.32
N ILE A 54 -2.28 -9.78 -18.68
CA ILE A 54 -0.96 -9.84 -18.07
C ILE A 54 -1.12 -9.98 -16.56
N ALA A 55 -0.51 -11.01 -15.98
CA ALA A 55 -0.46 -11.21 -14.54
C ALA A 55 0.70 -10.38 -13.94
N ASP A 56 0.42 -9.12 -13.65
CA ASP A 56 1.33 -8.23 -12.94
C ASP A 56 1.41 -8.62 -11.45
N TRP A 57 2.51 -8.29 -10.78
CA TRP A 57 2.60 -8.45 -9.33
C TRP A 57 1.82 -7.34 -8.63
N LEU A 58 0.91 -7.72 -7.73
CA LEU A 58 0.15 -6.80 -6.91
C LEU A 58 0.69 -6.80 -5.48
N LEU A 59 0.51 -5.67 -4.80
CA LEU A 59 0.74 -5.52 -3.38
C LEU A 59 -0.60 -5.40 -2.67
N GLU A 60 -0.87 -6.28 -1.71
CA GLU A 60 -2.06 -6.24 -0.85
C GLU A 60 -1.64 -5.90 0.57
N THR A 61 -2.35 -4.99 1.24
CA THR A 61 -2.03 -4.52 2.60
C THR A 61 -3.16 -4.88 3.56
N ASP A 62 -2.84 -5.19 4.82
CA ASP A 62 -3.85 -5.51 5.83
C ASP A 62 -4.58 -4.23 6.31
N GLU A 63 -3.87 -3.11 6.40
CA GLU A 63 -4.42 -1.79 6.75
C GLU A 63 -4.39 -0.81 5.56
N THR A 64 -5.06 0.33 5.75
CA THR A 64 -5.33 1.32 4.72
C THR A 64 -4.65 2.66 5.02
N SER A 65 -4.05 3.26 3.99
CA SER A 65 -3.51 4.63 4.02
C SER A 65 -3.41 5.18 2.60
N LEU A 66 -4.54 5.16 1.89
CA LEU A 66 -4.68 5.47 0.47
C LEU A 66 -4.02 6.80 0.10
N LYS A 67 -4.23 7.87 0.89
CA LYS A 67 -3.63 9.19 0.61
C LYS A 67 -2.10 9.16 0.53
N LYS A 68 -1.45 8.43 1.45
CA LYS A 68 0.02 8.31 1.48
C LYS A 68 0.51 7.35 0.39
N VAL A 69 -0.19 6.24 0.19
CA VAL A 69 0.12 5.23 -0.84
C VAL A 69 0.06 5.84 -2.24
N LEU A 70 -1.01 6.57 -2.58
CA LEU A 70 -1.16 7.25 -3.87
C LEU A 70 -0.13 8.37 -4.09
N SER A 71 0.47 8.90 -3.03
CA SER A 71 1.54 9.92 -3.10
C SER A 71 2.93 9.31 -3.28
N THR A 72 3.05 7.98 -3.28
CA THR A 72 4.33 7.27 -3.38
C THR A 72 4.71 7.10 -4.85
N LYS A 73 6.01 7.20 -5.14
CA LYS A 73 6.53 6.96 -6.50
C LYS A 73 6.31 5.50 -6.90
N ASP A 74 6.13 5.27 -8.20
CA ASP A 74 5.96 3.94 -8.79
C ASP A 74 4.67 3.19 -8.38
N VAL A 75 3.75 3.85 -7.67
CA VAL A 75 2.40 3.37 -7.43
C VAL A 75 1.47 3.85 -8.55
N ASP A 76 0.68 2.93 -9.10
CA ASP A 76 -0.33 3.26 -10.11
C ASP A 76 -1.59 3.81 -9.44
N SER A 77 -1.78 5.13 -9.51
CA SER A 77 -2.91 5.81 -8.87
C SER A 77 -4.27 5.52 -9.51
N CYS A 78 -4.31 5.03 -10.75
CA CYS A 78 -5.55 4.71 -11.44
C CYS A 78 -6.06 3.30 -11.11
N ARG A 79 -5.16 2.39 -10.69
CA ARG A 79 -5.46 0.97 -10.46
C ARG A 79 -5.27 0.52 -9.01
N THR A 80 -5.05 1.46 -8.10
CA THR A 80 -5.01 1.19 -6.65
C THR A 80 -6.42 1.27 -6.09
N PHE A 81 -6.83 0.28 -5.30
CA PHE A 81 -8.15 0.21 -4.66
C PHE A 81 -7.99 -0.04 -3.16
N THR A 82 -8.98 0.40 -2.38
CA THR A 82 -9.09 0.15 -0.94
C THR A 82 -10.49 -0.37 -0.63
N ASN A 83 -10.63 -1.11 0.47
CA ASN A 83 -11.90 -1.57 0.98
C ASN A 83 -12.51 -0.62 2.04
N ASP A 84 -11.80 0.45 2.42
CA ASP A 84 -12.29 1.45 3.36
C ASP A 84 -13.08 2.56 2.64
N VAL A 85 -14.41 2.50 2.77
CA VAL A 85 -15.34 3.45 2.14
C VAL A 85 -15.20 4.87 2.70
N VAL A 86 -14.88 5.01 3.99
CA VAL A 86 -14.72 6.32 4.61
C VAL A 86 -13.48 7.01 4.05
N GLU A 87 -12.39 6.25 3.90
CA GLU A 87 -11.16 6.76 3.29
C GLU A 87 -11.35 7.14 1.82
N ILE A 88 -12.12 6.36 1.04
CA ILE A 88 -12.46 6.71 -0.35
C ILE A 88 -13.17 8.05 -0.42
N PHE A 89 -14.18 8.26 0.44
CA PHE A 89 -14.92 9.52 0.48
C PHE A 89 -14.01 10.71 0.82
N ASP A 90 -13.12 10.56 1.82
CA ASP A 90 -12.24 11.63 2.27
C ASP A 90 -11.11 11.96 1.28
N VAL A 91 -10.63 10.97 0.51
CA VAL A 91 -9.48 11.13 -0.41
C VAL A 91 -9.91 11.40 -1.84
N LEU A 92 -10.90 10.67 -2.35
CA LEU A 92 -11.33 10.71 -3.76
C LEU A 92 -12.66 11.46 -3.96
N GLY A 93 -13.50 11.56 -2.92
CA GLY A 93 -14.78 12.27 -2.97
C GLY A 93 -15.99 11.35 -3.21
N ILE A 94 -17.19 11.95 -3.17
CA ILE A 94 -18.47 11.22 -3.19
C ILE A 94 -18.76 10.47 -4.48
N GLU A 95 -18.24 10.93 -5.62
CA GLU A 95 -18.52 10.34 -6.94
C GLU A 95 -17.93 8.92 -7.09
N ILE A 96 -17.06 8.50 -6.17
CA ILE A 96 -16.33 7.22 -6.23
C ILE A 96 -16.90 6.18 -5.24
N VAL A 97 -17.78 6.58 -4.32
CA VAL A 97 -18.40 5.70 -3.31
C VAL A 97 -19.57 4.91 -3.88
#